data_AF-A0A2T4DB41-F1
#
_entry.id   AF-A0A2T4DB41-F1
#
_cell.length_a   1.000
_cell.length_b   1.000
_cell.length_c   1.000
_cell.angle_alpha   90.00
_cell.angle_beta   90.00
_cell.angle_gamma   90.00
#
_symmetry.space_group_name_H-M   'P 1'
#
loop_
_entity.id
_entity.type
_entity.pdbx_description
1 polymer ?
#
loop_
_entity_poly.entity_id
_entity_poly.type
_entity_poly.pdbx_seq_one_letter_code
_entity_poly.pdbx_strand_id
1 'polypeptide(L)'
;MSSTEHLYYQSIRILGIAEGATPREMKDSYRRLSKKYHPDVFYGDSGEKFKAINAAYSYLKKHPEPPKKLYEANAQPVYQDHYREEQRKRYWAKKRKERELKEQMFKMIFLRVRIIIIVITLVNIGLVADYFLLSTEKQR
;
A
#
# COMPACT_ATOMS: atom_id res chain seq x y z
N MET A 1 -7.47 -22.94 12.65
CA MET A 1 -8.44 -21.90 13.05
C MET A 1 -8.09 -21.44 14.45
N SER A 2 -7.94 -20.14 14.66
CA SER A 2 -7.64 -19.58 15.98
C SER A 2 -8.85 -19.73 16.92
N SER A 3 -8.62 -19.94 18.22
CA SER A 3 -9.69 -20.12 19.22
C SER A 3 -10.73 -18.98 19.22
N THR A 4 -10.31 -17.77 18.84
CA THR A 4 -11.19 -16.59 18.72
C THR A 4 -12.06 -16.62 17.47
N GLU A 5 -11.57 -17.16 16.35
CA GLU A 5 -12.32 -17.31 15.10
C GLU A 5 -13.48 -18.28 15.28
N HIS A 6 -13.21 -19.44 15.88
CA HIS A 6 -14.24 -20.43 16.14
C HIS A 6 -15.38 -19.84 17.00
N LEU A 7 -15.04 -19.07 18.03
CA LEU A 7 -16.01 -18.46 18.94
C LEU A 7 -16.88 -17.41 18.26
N TYR A 8 -16.34 -16.64 17.31
CA TYR A 8 -17.09 -15.67 16.51
C TYR A 8 -18.15 -16.34 15.64
N TYR A 9 -17.74 -17.32 14.83
CA TYR A 9 -18.66 -18.04 13.94
C TYR A 9 -19.69 -18.86 14.71
N GLN A 10 -19.29 -19.47 15.82
CA GLN A 10 -20.21 -20.18 16.69
C GLN A 10 -21.28 -19.23 17.25
N SER A 11 -20.89 -18.01 17.65
CA SER A 11 -21.81 -17.00 18.16
C SER A 11 -22.82 -16.52 17.11
N ILE A 12 -22.35 -16.28 15.87
CA ILE A 12 -23.20 -15.92 14.73
C ILE A 12 -24.20 -17.04 14.42
N ARG A 13 -23.73 -18.29 14.38
CA ARG A 13 -24.58 -19.47 14.16
C ARG A 13 -25.64 -19.64 15.25
N ILE A 14 -25.29 -19.40 16.52
CA ILE A 14 -26.22 -19.48 17.65
C ILE A 14 -27.30 -18.39 17.54
N LEU A 15 -26.92 -17.17 17.17
CA LEU A 15 -27.88 -16.07 17.00
C LEU A 15 -28.63 -16.11 15.66
N GLY A 16 -28.19 -16.91 14.69
CA GLY A 16 -28.80 -17.01 13.36
C GLY A 16 -28.76 -15.70 12.57
N ILE A 17 -27.66 -14.95 12.70
CA ILE A 17 -27.44 -13.67 12.01
C ILE A 17 -26.38 -13.82 10.92
N ALA A 18 -26.26 -12.82 10.05
CA ALA A 18 -25.21 -12.78 9.03
C ALA A 18 -23.86 -12.29 9.61
N GLU A 19 -22.78 -12.57 8.90
CA GLU A 19 -21.47 -11.97 9.17
C GLU A 19 -21.54 -10.44 9.00
N GLY A 20 -21.01 -9.69 9.96
CA GLY A 20 -21.11 -8.23 9.95
C GLY A 20 -22.50 -7.67 10.27
N ALA A 21 -23.40 -8.48 10.85
CA ALA A 21 -24.72 -8.01 11.30
C ALA A 21 -24.60 -6.79 12.24
N THR A 22 -25.50 -5.83 12.05
CA THR A 22 -25.51 -4.59 12.83
C THR A 22 -25.85 -4.86 14.30
N PRO A 23 -25.45 -3.97 15.23
CA PRO A 23 -25.82 -4.09 16.65
C PRO A 23 -27.34 -4.19 16.88
N ARG A 24 -28.13 -3.58 16.00
CA ARG A 24 -29.58 -3.66 16.01
C ARG A 24 -30.06 -5.09 15.71
N GLU A 25 -29.55 -5.71 14.65
CA GLU A 25 -29.89 -7.08 14.26
C GLU A 25 -29.46 -8.10 15.31
N MET A 26 -28.27 -7.93 15.90
CA MET A 26 -27.79 -8.75 17.02
C MET A 26 -28.76 -8.70 18.20
N LYS A 27 -29.16 -7.48 18.60
CA LYS A 27 -30.10 -7.26 19.71
C LYS A 27 -31.48 -7.81 19.41
N ASP A 28 -31.96 -7.66 18.19
CA ASP A 28 -33.29 -8.15 17.79
C ASP A 28 -33.32 -9.68 17.73
N SER A 29 -32.28 -10.33 17.21
CA SER A 29 -32.21 -11.80 17.22
C SER A 29 -32.10 -12.37 18.63
N TYR A 30 -31.26 -11.75 19.48
CA TYR A 30 -31.17 -12.08 20.90
C TYR A 30 -32.54 -12.02 21.57
N ARG A 31 -33.30 -10.93 21.41
CA ARG A 31 -34.63 -10.79 22.01
C ARG A 31 -35.61 -11.86 21.54
N ARG A 32 -35.58 -12.24 20.27
CA ARG A 32 -36.45 -13.31 19.72
C ARG A 32 -36.09 -14.66 20.32
N LEU A 33 -34.79 -15.00 20.34
CA LEU A 33 -34.31 -16.30 20.83
C LEU A 33 -34.47 -16.43 22.35
N SER A 34 -34.21 -15.38 23.11
CA SER A 34 -34.39 -15.35 24.57
C SER A 34 -35.84 -15.56 24.99
N LYS A 35 -36.81 -15.02 24.24
CA LYS A 35 -38.24 -15.30 24.47
C LYS A 35 -38.60 -16.75 24.14
N LYS A 36 -38.02 -17.30 23.08
CA LYS A 36 -38.30 -18.66 22.60
C LYS A 36 -37.74 -19.75 23.53
N TYR A 37 -36.57 -19.51 24.11
CA TYR A 37 -35.85 -20.47 24.95
C TYR A 37 -35.80 -20.05 26.43
N HIS A 38 -36.71 -19.18 26.87
CA HIS A 38 -36.75 -18.76 28.27
C HIS A 38 -36.99 -19.98 29.19
N PRO A 39 -36.20 -20.16 30.27
CA PRO A 39 -36.33 -21.32 31.15
C PRO A 39 -37.73 -21.45 31.77
N ASP A 40 -38.41 -20.32 32.00
CA ASP A 40 -39.78 -20.31 32.55
C ASP A 40 -40.86 -20.74 31.56
N VAL A 41 -40.58 -20.71 30.25
CA VAL A 41 -41.58 -20.99 29.20
C VAL A 41 -41.39 -22.37 28.60
N PHE A 42 -40.17 -22.93 28.67
CA PHE A 42 -39.83 -24.19 28.02
C PHE A 42 -39.17 -25.14 29.02
N TYR A 43 -39.90 -26.17 29.46
CA TYR A 43 -39.40 -27.21 30.36
C TYR A 43 -38.45 -28.16 29.61
N GLY A 44 -37.22 -28.34 30.12
CA GLY A 44 -36.21 -29.25 29.56
C GLY A 44 -34.87 -28.59 29.22
N ASP A 45 -34.26 -28.98 28.11
CA ASP A 45 -32.90 -28.59 27.66
C ASP A 45 -32.76 -27.12 27.18
N SER A 46 -33.75 -26.29 27.53
CA SER A 46 -33.85 -24.87 27.20
C SER A 46 -32.81 -24.04 27.94
N GLY A 47 -32.43 -24.46 29.15
CA GLY A 47 -31.46 -23.76 29.97
C GLY A 47 -30.08 -23.70 29.33
N GLU A 48 -29.66 -24.78 28.67
CA GLU A 48 -28.37 -24.82 27.96
C GLU A 48 -28.38 -23.92 26.73
N LYS A 49 -29.47 -23.97 25.96
CA LYS A 49 -29.66 -23.09 24.79
C LYS A 49 -29.70 -21.61 25.18
N PHE A 50 -30.40 -21.29 26.27
CA PHE A 50 -30.46 -19.92 26.79
C PHE A 50 -29.09 -19.40 27.22
N LYS A 51 -28.30 -20.24 27.92
CA LYS A 51 -26.90 -19.91 28.27
C LYS A 51 -26.05 -19.67 27.03
N ALA A 52 -26.16 -20.52 26.02
CA ALA A 52 -25.44 -20.38 24.75
C ALA A 52 -25.80 -19.08 24.01
N ILE A 53 -27.09 -18.72 23.97
CA ILE A 53 -27.59 -17.46 23.36
C ILE A 53 -27.03 -16.24 24.09
N ASN A 54 -27.05 -16.25 25.43
CA ASN A 54 -26.47 -15.17 26.26
C ASN A 54 -24.97 -15.03 26.06
N ALA A 55 -24.23 -16.14 26.01
CA ALA A 55 -22.80 -16.15 25.79
C ALA A 55 -22.45 -15.62 24.40
N ALA A 56 -23.15 -16.06 23.36
CA ALA A 56 -22.98 -15.61 21.99
C ALA A 56 -23.22 -14.10 21.84
N TYR A 57 -24.32 -13.58 22.39
CA TYR A 57 -24.62 -12.14 22.36
C TYR A 57 -23.58 -11.32 23.14
N SER A 58 -23.15 -11.79 24.31
CA SER A 58 -22.13 -11.10 25.12
C SER A 58 -20.78 -11.04 24.42
N TYR A 59 -20.41 -12.10 23.70
CA TYR A 59 -19.19 -12.15 22.90
C TYR A 59 -19.26 -11.17 21.72
N LEU A 60 -20.32 -11.24 20.91
CA LEU A 60 -20.48 -10.36 19.73
C LEU A 60 -20.65 -8.88 20.11
N LYS A 61 -21.22 -8.59 21.28
CA LYS A 61 -21.28 -7.22 21.80
C LYS A 61 -19.89 -6.63 22.09
N LYS A 62 -18.93 -7.46 22.52
CA LYS A 62 -17.53 -7.06 22.75
C LYS A 62 -16.70 -7.11 21.46
N HIS A 63 -17.06 -7.99 20.53
CA HIS A 63 -16.38 -8.23 19.27
C HIS A 63 -17.38 -8.15 18.10
N PRO A 64 -17.84 -6.93 17.76
CA PRO A 64 -18.85 -6.73 16.71
C PRO A 64 -18.29 -7.03 15.31
N GLU A 65 -16.98 -6.88 15.14
CA GLU A 65 -16.30 -7.09 13.87
C GLU A 65 -15.76 -8.52 13.76
N PRO A 66 -15.74 -9.11 12.55
CA PRO A 66 -15.11 -10.40 12.32
C PRO A 66 -13.60 -10.33 12.62
N PRO A 67 -13.00 -11.41 13.12
CA PRO A 67 -11.57 -11.46 13.43
C PRO A 67 -10.72 -11.16 12.19
N LYS A 68 -9.82 -10.17 12.29
CA LYS A 68 -8.99 -9.63 11.21
C LYS A 68 -8.22 -10.70 10.40
N LYS A 69 -7.82 -11.80 11.04
CA LYS A 69 -7.04 -12.88 10.42
C LYS A 69 -7.77 -13.56 9.25
N LEU A 70 -9.10 -13.55 9.23
CA LEU A 70 -9.88 -14.09 8.12
C LEU A 70 -9.79 -13.21 6.87
N TYR A 71 -9.76 -11.88 7.04
CA TYR A 71 -9.61 -10.95 5.93
C TYR A 71 -8.18 -11.01 5.38
N GLU A 72 -7.18 -11.13 6.25
CA GLU A 72 -5.77 -11.24 5.82
C GLU A 72 -5.47 -12.55 5.05
N ALA A 73 -6.17 -13.65 5.36
CA ALA A 73 -5.94 -14.95 4.73
C ALA A 73 -6.71 -15.18 3.42
N ASN A 74 -7.90 -14.57 3.25
CA ASN A 74 -8.77 -14.75 2.08
C ASN A 74 -9.03 -13.46 1.27
N ALA A 75 -8.50 -12.30 1.67
CA ALA A 75 -8.43 -11.15 0.78
C ALA A 75 -7.43 -11.48 -0.33
N GLN A 76 -7.98 -11.91 -1.47
CA GLN A 76 -7.30 -11.97 -2.75
C GLN A 76 -6.40 -10.73 -2.93
N PRO A 77 -5.05 -10.84 -2.97
CA PRO A 77 -4.16 -9.70 -3.17
C PRO A 77 -4.16 -9.21 -4.64
N VAL A 78 -5.12 -9.65 -5.46
CA VAL A 78 -5.12 -9.43 -6.91
C VAL A 78 -5.47 -7.99 -7.29
N TYR A 79 -6.31 -7.29 -6.52
CA TYR A 79 -6.64 -5.89 -6.86
C TYR A 79 -5.57 -4.88 -6.43
N GLN A 80 -4.77 -5.16 -5.42
CA GLN A 80 -3.76 -4.20 -4.93
C GLN A 80 -2.42 -4.33 -5.66
N ASP A 81 -2.09 -5.49 -6.22
CA ASP A 81 -0.86 -5.68 -6.99
C ASP A 81 -0.92 -5.03 -8.39
N HIS A 82 -2.05 -5.11 -9.11
CA HIS A 82 -2.13 -4.53 -10.46
C HIS A 82 -1.95 -3.00 -10.48
N TYR A 83 -2.50 -2.26 -9.51
CA TYR A 83 -2.25 -0.81 -9.40
C TYR A 83 -0.82 -0.48 -8.99
N ARG A 84 -0.21 -1.29 -8.10
CA ARG A 84 1.18 -1.10 -7.66
C ARG A 84 2.18 -1.43 -8.76
N GLU A 85 1.90 -2.46 -9.56
CA GLU A 85 2.70 -2.85 -10.71
C GLU A 85 2.65 -1.82 -11.83
N GLU A 86 1.47 -1.30 -12.17
CA GLU A 86 1.35 -0.23 -13.17
C GLU A 86 2.06 1.04 -12.71
N GLN A 87 1.87 1.45 -11.44
CA GLN A 87 2.57 2.61 -10.89
C GLN A 87 4.09 2.39 -10.87
N ARG A 88 4.58 1.19 -10.53
CA ARG A 88 6.00 0.83 -10.66
C ARG A 88 6.45 0.93 -12.12
N LYS A 89 5.76 0.30 -13.06
CA LYS A 89 6.11 0.33 -14.49
C LYS A 89 6.17 1.77 -15.01
N ARG A 90 5.20 2.62 -14.65
CA ARG A 90 5.17 4.06 -14.97
C ARG A 90 6.33 4.82 -14.30
N TYR A 91 6.59 4.56 -13.02
CA TYR A 91 7.71 5.15 -12.28
C TYR A 91 9.06 4.78 -12.92
N TRP A 92 9.30 3.50 -13.20
CA TRP A 92 10.51 3.01 -13.84
C TRP A 92 10.64 3.50 -15.29
N ALA A 93 9.54 3.62 -16.04
CA ALA A 93 9.54 4.21 -17.38
C ALA A 93 9.89 5.70 -17.37
N LYS A 94 9.32 6.48 -16.44
CA LYS A 94 9.66 7.90 -16.26
C LYS A 94 11.13 8.08 -15.87
N LYS A 95 11.61 7.26 -14.93
CA LYS A 95 12.99 7.31 -14.44
C LYS A 95 14.01 6.92 -15.52
N ARG A 96 13.64 6.03 -16.46
CA ARG A 96 14.48 5.74 -17.64
C ARG A 96 14.62 6.96 -18.54
N LYS A 97 13.50 7.59 -18.92
CA LYS A 97 13.51 8.82 -19.74
C LYS A 97 14.28 9.97 -19.08
N GLU A 98 14.16 10.14 -17.77
CA GLU A 98 14.93 11.15 -17.03
C GLU A 98 16.44 10.88 -17.04
N ARG A 99 16.87 9.60 -16.97
CA ARG A 99 18.29 9.25 -17.08
C ARG A 99 18.82 9.51 -18.48
N GLU A 100 18.08 9.08 -19.50
CA GLU A 100 18.44 9.31 -20.91
C GLU A 100 18.53 10.80 -21.21
N LEU A 101 17.54 11.59 -20.77
CA LEU A 101 17.55 13.04 -20.93
C LEU A 101 18.72 13.67 -20.19
N LYS A 102 18.98 13.28 -18.93
CA LYS A 102 20.13 13.79 -18.17
C LYS A 102 21.44 13.45 -18.89
N GLU A 103 21.59 12.22 -19.35
CA GLU A 103 22.80 11.79 -20.05
C GLU A 103 22.99 12.53 -21.37
N GLN A 104 21.92 12.75 -22.14
CA GLN A 104 21.95 13.58 -23.35
C GLN A 104 22.27 15.04 -23.04
N MET A 105 21.66 15.60 -22.00
CA MET A 105 21.97 16.95 -21.53
C MET A 105 23.44 17.07 -21.13
N PHE A 106 23.98 16.12 -20.36
CA PHE A 106 25.40 16.09 -20.00
C PHE A 106 26.28 16.00 -21.24
N LYS A 107 25.99 15.10 -22.18
CA LYS A 107 26.75 14.97 -23.44
C LYS A 107 26.75 16.28 -24.23
N MET A 108 25.61 16.95 -24.34
CA MET A 108 25.48 18.26 -24.99
C MET A 108 26.28 19.34 -24.27
N ILE A 109 26.25 19.37 -22.93
CA ILE A 109 27.02 20.30 -22.11
C ILE A 109 28.52 20.07 -22.29
N PHE A 110 29.00 18.83 -22.13
CA PHE A 110 30.41 18.49 -22.29
C PHE A 110 30.93 18.79 -23.70
N LEU A 111 30.13 18.53 -24.74
CA LEU A 111 30.50 18.86 -26.10
C LEU A 111 30.70 20.38 -26.28
N ARG A 112 29.80 21.21 -25.75
CA ARG A 112 29.92 22.67 -25.81
C ARG A 112 31.12 23.18 -25.03
N VAL A 113 31.33 22.69 -23.81
CA VAL A 113 32.49 23.06 -22.98
C VAL A 113 33.80 22.69 -23.68
N ARG A 114 33.87 21.49 -24.28
CA ARG A 114 35.05 21.04 -25.03
C ARG A 114 35.37 21.97 -26.19
N ILE A 115 34.37 22.40 -26.96
CA ILE A 115 34.57 23.33 -28.08
C ILE A 115 35.11 24.67 -27.58
N ILE A 116 34.54 25.21 -26.51
CA ILE A 116 34.98 26.49 -25.92
C ILE A 116 36.45 26.41 -25.49
N ILE A 117 36.83 25.32 -24.80
CA ILE A 117 38.22 25.12 -24.37
C ILE A 117 39.16 25.10 -25.58
N ILE A 118 38.83 24.35 -26.63
CA ILE A 118 39.65 24.28 -27.85
C ILE A 118 39.83 25.67 -28.48
N VAL A 119 38.76 26.47 -28.58
CA VAL A 119 38.84 27.83 -29.13
C VAL A 119 39.76 28.71 -28.28
N ILE A 120 39.60 28.69 -26.95
CA ILE A 120 40.46 29.45 -26.04
C ILE A 120 41.93 29.04 -26.20
N THR A 121 42.20 27.74 -26.28
CA THR A 121 43.55 27.22 -26.48
C THR A 121 44.14 27.69 -27.82
N LEU A 122 43.37 27.64 -28.91
CA LEU A 122 43.82 28.09 -30.23
C LEU A 122 44.13 29.60 -30.25
N VAL A 123 43.28 30.42 -29.63
CA VAL A 123 43.51 31.88 -29.51
C VAL A 123 44.79 32.16 -28.72
N ASN A 124 44.98 31.48 -27.58
CA ASN A 124 46.19 31.64 -26.77
C ASN A 124 47.46 31.24 -27.53
N ILE A 125 47.42 30.14 -28.30
CA ILE A 125 48.54 29.73 -29.15
C ILE A 125 48.84 30.79 -30.22
N GLY A 126 47.80 31.33 -30.87
CA GLY A 126 47.95 32.39 -31.86
C GLY A 126 48.60 33.65 -31.28
N LEU A 127 48.18 34.09 -30.09
CA LEU A 127 48.77 35.24 -29.39
C LEU A 127 50.25 35.01 -29.04
N VAL A 128 50.62 33.80 -28.61
CA VAL A 128 52.01 33.46 -28.32
C VAL A 128 52.86 33.44 -29.59
N ALA A 129 52.32 32.91 -30.69
CA ALA A 129 53.01 32.91 -31.98
C ALA A 129 53.23 34.34 -32.50
N ASP A 130 52.21 35.20 -32.43
CA ASP A 130 52.31 36.62 -32.83
C ASP A 130 53.31 37.38 -31.96
N TYR A 131 53.29 37.15 -30.64
CA TYR A 131 54.30 37.68 -29.72
C TYR A 131 55.72 37.25 -30.10
N PHE A 132 55.91 35.97 -30.45
CA PHE A 132 57.21 35.46 -30.86
C PHE A 132 57.68 36.11 -32.18
N LEU A 133 56.80 36.21 -33.18
CA LEU A 133 57.10 36.86 -34.46
C LEU A 133 57.51 38.33 -34.26
N LEU A 134 56.71 39.11 -33.53
CA LEU A 134 57.00 40.51 -33.21
C LEU A 134 58.30 40.67 -32.41
N SER A 135 58.61 39.74 -31.51
CA SER A 135 59.86 39.79 -30.74
C SER A 135 61.10 39.51 -31.59
N THR A 136 60.98 38.72 -32.67
CA THR A 136 62.09 38.42 -33.59
C THR A 136 62.41 39.57 -34.55
N GLU A 137 61.42 40.38 -34.95
CA GLU A 137 61.66 41.58 -35.77
C GLU A 137 62.39 42.68 -35.00
N LYS A 138 62.14 42.82 -33.70
CA LYS A 138 62.78 43.87 -32.86
C LYS A 138 64.28 43.62 -32.57
N GLN A 139 64.79 42.43 -32.91
CA GLN A 139 66.20 42.03 -32.72
C GLN A 139 67.03 42.10 -34.01
N ARG A 140 66.44 42.50 -35.14
CA ARG A 140 67.15 42.85 -36.39
C ARG A 140 67.23 44.36 -36.56
#